data_AF-A0A7X2TE53-F1
#
_entry.id   AF-A0A7X2TE53-F1
#
_cell.length_a   1.000
_cell.length_b   1.000
_cell.length_c   1.000
_cell.angle_alpha   90.00
_cell.angle_beta   90.00
_cell.angle_gamma   90.00
#
_symmetry.space_group_name_H-M   'P 1'
#
loop_
_entity.id
_entity.type
_entity.pdbx_description
1 polymer ?
#
loop_
_entity_poly.entity_id
_entity_poly.type
_entity_poly.pdbx_seq_one_letter_code
_entity_poly.pdbx_strand_id
1 'polypeptide(L)'
;MKKRLLLAATAVMSMAMSMTAFAGMGSWQQNATGWWWQRTDNSYPASEWKWIDGNGDGTVESYYFDGNGYLITNTTTPDGYTVNADGAWVQDGVVQKRQVMLDLGDEVLTTQTATQTNTTTGNPVMDGKSIEKIVVNPEIMGMMGAGGVDRLPNKTEIGQGIWGPTYNVDYNGVTLKVETDNRENWVSSFYGPAKVLFNNIPSQGIELNAFYDNSGYESLSAGRQPMASTGNSDTVFGLPTGSYRMAWGSVQGRGFSILLTPGLNDTWYIYPDSPTFLYN
;
A
#
# COMPACT_ATOMS: atom_id res chain seq x y z
N MET A 1 -34.50 -45.14 -10.95
CA MET A 1 -34.47 -43.67 -11.08
C MET A 1 -33.74 -43.09 -9.87
N LYS A 2 -32.81 -42.16 -10.16
CA LYS A 2 -32.21 -41.13 -9.29
C LYS A 2 -31.32 -41.58 -8.10
N LYS A 3 -30.02 -41.43 -8.37
CA LYS A 3 -28.83 -41.43 -7.51
C LYS A 3 -28.92 -40.35 -6.42
N ARG A 4 -28.43 -40.65 -5.21
CA ARG A 4 -27.64 -39.77 -4.28
C ARG A 4 -26.95 -40.73 -3.27
N LEU A 5 -25.71 -41.23 -3.40
CA LEU A 5 -24.40 -40.55 -3.39
C LEU A 5 -24.41 -39.29 -2.52
N LEU A 6 -23.55 -39.10 -1.52
CA LEU A 6 -22.55 -39.91 -0.81
C LEU A 6 -22.09 -38.99 0.35
N LEU A 7 -21.71 -39.58 1.48
CA LEU A 7 -20.88 -39.07 2.58
C LEU A 7 -20.92 -37.57 2.96
N ALA A 8 -21.41 -37.31 4.18
CA ALA A 8 -21.00 -36.17 4.98
C ALA A 8 -19.50 -36.29 5.31
N ALA A 9 -18.70 -35.39 4.75
CA ALA A 9 -17.32 -35.18 5.17
C ALA A 9 -17.29 -33.93 6.07
N THR A 10 -17.42 -34.12 7.38
CA THR A 10 -16.99 -33.14 8.37
C THR A 10 -15.47 -33.02 8.29
N ALA A 11 -14.98 -32.11 7.45
CA ALA A 11 -13.59 -31.68 7.48
C ALA A 11 -13.41 -30.77 8.70
N VAL A 12 -13.03 -31.35 9.84
CA VAL A 12 -12.47 -30.61 10.96
C VAL A 12 -11.08 -30.15 10.54
N MET A 13 -10.98 -28.96 9.93
CA MET A 13 -9.69 -28.32 9.71
C MET A 13 -9.31 -27.55 10.98
N SER A 14 -8.94 -28.30 12.02
CA SER A 14 -8.20 -27.75 13.16
C SER A 14 -6.75 -27.53 12.73
N MET A 15 -6.50 -26.41 12.06
CA MET A 15 -5.16 -25.84 12.04
C MET A 15 -5.18 -24.59 12.90
N ALA A 16 -4.59 -24.72 14.09
CA ALA A 16 -4.13 -23.59 14.88
C ALA A 16 -3.05 -22.88 14.05
N MET A 17 -3.48 -22.04 13.11
CA MET A 17 -2.57 -21.12 12.45
C MET A 17 -2.35 -19.98 13.44
N SER A 18 -1.14 -19.99 13.99
CA SER A 18 -0.54 -18.86 14.70
C SER A 18 -0.93 -17.56 14.01
N MET A 19 -1.62 -16.69 14.75
CA MET A 19 -1.97 -15.34 14.34
C MET A 19 -0.70 -14.51 14.11
N THR A 20 -0.11 -14.60 12.91
CA THR A 20 0.71 -13.51 12.37
C THR A 20 -0.26 -12.58 11.68
N ALA A 21 -0.57 -11.48 12.36
CA ALA A 21 -1.50 -10.46 11.89
C ALA A 21 -1.08 -9.87 10.53
N PHE A 22 -1.68 -10.37 9.46
CA PHE A 22 -1.80 -9.68 8.17
C PHE A 22 -3.14 -8.93 8.16
N ALA A 23 -3.23 -7.89 8.99
CA ALA A 23 -4.42 -7.06 9.15
C ALA A 23 -4.29 -5.79 8.31
N GLY A 24 -4.56 -5.89 7.01
CA GLY A 24 -4.69 -4.71 6.13
C GLY A 24 -6.13 -4.36 5.77
N MET A 25 -7.02 -5.35 5.61
CA MET A 25 -8.37 -5.13 5.05
C MET A 25 -9.47 -6.01 5.64
N GLY A 26 -9.14 -7.03 6.43
CA GLY A 26 -10.11 -7.91 7.06
C GLY A 26 -9.50 -9.19 7.61
N SER A 27 -10.32 -10.10 8.11
CA SER A 27 -9.92 -11.41 8.63
C SER A 27 -11.00 -12.45 8.41
N TRP A 28 -10.59 -13.71 8.23
CA TRP A 28 -11.51 -14.84 8.21
C TRP A 28 -12.11 -15.04 9.60
N GLN A 29 -13.43 -15.19 9.63
CA GLN A 29 -14.21 -15.47 10.82
C GLN A 29 -15.05 -16.73 10.60
N GLN A 30 -15.40 -17.44 11.69
CA GLN A 30 -16.15 -18.69 11.61
C GLN A 30 -17.20 -18.80 12.73
N ASN A 31 -18.34 -19.39 12.38
CA ASN A 31 -19.35 -19.82 13.33
C ASN A 31 -19.95 -21.18 12.91
N ALA A 32 -21.04 -21.60 13.56
CA ALA A 32 -21.71 -22.88 13.28
C ALA A 32 -22.32 -22.96 11.87
N THR A 33 -22.60 -21.83 11.22
CA THR A 33 -23.17 -21.74 9.87
C THR A 33 -22.08 -21.85 8.81
N GLY A 34 -20.93 -21.20 9.00
CA GLY A 34 -19.84 -21.22 8.05
C GLY A 34 -18.77 -20.18 8.31
N TRP A 35 -17.92 -19.97 7.30
CA TRP A 35 -16.87 -18.95 7.28
C TRP A 35 -17.36 -17.68 6.61
N TRP A 36 -16.87 -16.51 7.04
CA TRP A 36 -17.05 -15.25 6.32
C TRP A 36 -15.77 -14.39 6.41
N TRP A 37 -15.66 -13.42 5.52
CA TRP A 37 -14.58 -12.44 5.58
C TRP A 37 -15.07 -11.15 6.24
N GLN A 38 -14.49 -10.80 7.38
CA GLN A 38 -14.84 -9.60 8.13
C GLN A 38 -13.86 -8.48 7.83
N ARG A 39 -14.31 -7.39 7.19
CA ARG A 39 -13.48 -6.20 6.96
C ARG A 39 -13.22 -5.42 8.25
N THR A 40 -12.21 -4.55 8.23
CA THR A 40 -11.79 -3.74 9.39
C THR A 40 -12.84 -2.71 9.84
N ASP A 41 -13.74 -2.30 8.95
CA ASP A 41 -14.89 -1.42 9.23
C ASP A 41 -16.13 -2.19 9.75
N ASN A 42 -15.99 -3.49 10.02
CA ASN A 42 -17.04 -4.43 10.38
C ASN A 42 -18.06 -4.73 9.26
N SER A 43 -17.82 -4.32 8.02
CA SER A 43 -18.59 -4.81 6.86
C SER A 43 -18.10 -6.18 6.38
N TYR A 44 -18.88 -6.84 5.53
CA TYR A 44 -18.54 -8.12 4.92
C TYR A 44 -19.13 -8.24 3.50
N PRO A 45 -18.49 -9.00 2.59
CA PRO A 45 -19.03 -9.23 1.25
C PRO A 45 -20.26 -10.14 1.30
N ALA A 46 -21.22 -9.92 0.40
CA ALA A 46 -22.42 -10.74 0.26
C ALA A 46 -22.94 -10.75 -1.18
N SER A 47 -23.36 -11.92 -1.67
CA SER A 47 -23.78 -12.17 -3.07
C SER A 47 -22.71 -11.79 -4.12
N GLU A 48 -21.44 -11.93 -3.81
CA GLU A 48 -20.36 -11.47 -4.67
C GLU A 48 -19.09 -12.32 -4.55
N TRP A 49 -18.26 -12.24 -5.60
CA TRP A 49 -16.91 -12.77 -5.60
C TRP A 49 -15.93 -11.76 -5.01
N LYS A 50 -14.95 -12.22 -4.23
CA LYS A 50 -13.81 -11.42 -3.80
C LYS A 50 -12.51 -12.19 -3.91
N TRP A 51 -11.49 -11.49 -4.38
CA TRP A 51 -10.11 -11.92 -4.27
C TRP A 51 -9.59 -11.56 -2.88
N ILE A 52 -9.16 -12.54 -2.12
CA ILE A 52 -8.71 -12.37 -0.73
C ILE A 52 -7.38 -13.08 -0.56
N ASP A 53 -6.40 -12.37 0.00
CA ASP A 53 -5.14 -12.96 0.48
C ASP A 53 -5.40 -13.46 1.91
N GLY A 54 -5.98 -14.64 1.99
CA GLY A 54 -6.48 -15.20 3.25
C GLY A 54 -5.37 -15.64 4.20
N ASN A 55 -4.17 -15.90 3.67
CA ASN A 55 -3.02 -16.42 4.41
C ASN A 55 -1.86 -15.42 4.50
N GLY A 56 -1.95 -14.26 3.85
CA GLY A 56 -0.96 -13.18 3.89
C GLY A 56 0.31 -13.48 3.10
N ASP A 57 0.25 -14.37 2.10
CA ASP A 57 1.43 -14.78 1.33
C ASP A 57 1.68 -13.93 0.07
N GLY A 58 0.83 -12.93 -0.20
CA GLY A 58 0.90 -12.07 -1.38
C GLY A 58 0.16 -12.64 -2.60
N THR A 59 -0.46 -13.81 -2.46
CA THR A 59 -1.31 -14.46 -3.46
C THR A 59 -2.76 -14.40 -3.00
N VAL A 60 -3.63 -13.89 -3.86
CA VAL A 60 -5.09 -13.88 -3.63
C VAL A 60 -5.74 -15.07 -4.33
N GLU A 61 -6.69 -15.69 -3.64
CA GLU A 61 -7.65 -16.63 -4.22
C GLU A 61 -9.02 -15.95 -4.37
N SER A 62 -9.83 -16.43 -5.31
CA SER A 62 -11.19 -15.94 -5.51
C SER A 62 -12.19 -16.77 -4.71
N TYR A 63 -13.02 -16.10 -3.93
CA TYR A 63 -14.00 -16.68 -3.03
C TYR A 63 -15.39 -16.09 -3.29
N TYR A 64 -16.42 -16.93 -3.31
CA TYR A 64 -17.81 -16.48 -3.47
C TYR A 64 -18.55 -16.49 -2.14
N PHE A 65 -19.21 -15.37 -1.84
CA PHE A 65 -20.04 -15.21 -0.64
C PHE A 65 -21.51 -15.25 -1.01
N ASP A 66 -22.28 -16.02 -0.23
CA ASP A 66 -23.73 -16.13 -0.42
C ASP A 66 -24.47 -14.84 -0.03
N GLY A 67 -25.80 -14.84 -0.16
CA GLY A 67 -26.63 -13.68 0.16
C GLY A 67 -26.60 -13.22 1.62
N ASN A 68 -26.08 -14.04 2.53
CA ASN A 68 -25.91 -13.73 3.94
C ASN A 68 -24.45 -13.42 4.29
N GLY A 69 -23.53 -13.48 3.32
CA GLY A 69 -22.11 -13.22 3.47
C GLY A 69 -21.27 -14.43 3.89
N TYR A 70 -21.80 -15.64 3.80
CA TYR A 70 -21.04 -16.86 4.09
C TYR A 70 -20.32 -17.39 2.86
N LEU A 71 -19.09 -17.86 3.06
CA LEU A 71 -18.26 -18.48 2.05
C LEU A 71 -18.90 -19.77 1.55
N ILE A 72 -19.01 -19.89 0.22
CA ILE A 72 -19.40 -21.14 -0.44
C ILE A 72 -18.18 -22.05 -0.61
N THR A 73 -18.30 -23.33 -0.25
CA THR A 73 -17.20 -24.32 -0.32
C THR A 73 -17.65 -25.65 -0.94
N ASN A 74 -16.74 -26.34 -1.63
CA ASN A 74 -16.88 -27.71 -2.16
C ASN A 74 -18.13 -27.94 -3.03
N THR A 75 -18.47 -26.97 -3.88
CA THR A 75 -19.71 -26.99 -4.66
C THR A 75 -19.60 -26.12 -5.91
N THR A 76 -20.68 -26.06 -6.68
CA THR A 76 -20.87 -25.10 -7.77
C THR A 76 -21.62 -23.87 -7.23
N THR A 77 -21.10 -22.67 -7.51
CA THR A 77 -21.71 -21.38 -7.16
C THR A 77 -22.96 -21.12 -8.01
N PRO A 78 -23.87 -20.20 -7.59
CA PRO A 78 -25.12 -19.94 -8.31
C PRO A 78 -24.95 -19.48 -9.76
N ASP A 79 -23.82 -18.85 -10.07
CA ASP A 79 -23.42 -18.38 -11.41
C ASP A 79 -22.65 -19.44 -12.22
N GLY A 80 -22.47 -20.66 -11.70
CA GLY A 80 -22.01 -21.82 -12.46
C GLY A 80 -20.51 -22.14 -12.36
N TYR A 81 -19.74 -21.42 -11.56
CA TYR A 81 -18.32 -21.74 -11.31
C TYR A 81 -18.17 -22.79 -10.20
N THR A 82 -17.02 -23.45 -10.12
CA THR A 82 -16.76 -24.49 -9.10
C THR A 82 -15.75 -24.00 -8.08
N VAL A 83 -15.97 -24.28 -6.79
CA VAL A 83 -15.04 -23.97 -5.71
C VAL A 83 -14.56 -25.24 -5.02
N ASN A 84 -13.31 -25.26 -4.54
CA ASN A 84 -12.74 -26.39 -3.82
C ASN A 84 -13.22 -26.46 -2.36
N ALA A 85 -12.68 -27.41 -1.57
CA ALA A 85 -13.01 -27.58 -0.15
C ALA A 85 -12.68 -26.36 0.73
N ASP A 86 -11.73 -25.54 0.31
CA ASP A 86 -11.33 -24.31 0.99
C ASP A 86 -12.16 -23.08 0.52
N GLY A 87 -13.10 -23.28 -0.42
CA GLY A 87 -13.92 -22.23 -1.00
C GLY A 87 -13.26 -21.43 -2.13
N ALA A 88 -12.03 -21.78 -2.50
CA ALA A 88 -11.32 -21.11 -3.58
C ALA A 88 -11.85 -21.57 -4.95
N TRP A 89 -12.05 -20.62 -5.85
CA TRP A 89 -12.45 -20.90 -7.24
C TRP A 89 -11.46 -21.81 -7.94
N VAL A 90 -11.99 -22.83 -8.61
CA VAL A 90 -11.22 -23.76 -9.44
C VAL A 90 -11.72 -23.76 -10.89
N GLN A 91 -10.76 -23.87 -11.81
CA GLN A 91 -11.00 -24.16 -13.21
C GLN A 91 -10.17 -25.37 -13.59
N ASP A 92 -10.81 -26.40 -14.16
CA ASP A 92 -10.19 -27.68 -14.53
C ASP A 92 -9.38 -28.33 -13.39
N GLY A 93 -9.85 -28.16 -12.14
CA GLY A 93 -9.21 -28.71 -10.93
C GLY A 93 -8.03 -27.88 -10.40
N VAL A 94 -7.69 -26.76 -11.03
CA VAL A 94 -6.61 -25.86 -10.61
C VAL A 94 -7.21 -24.64 -9.91
N VAL A 95 -6.72 -24.35 -8.70
CA VAL A 95 -7.11 -23.15 -7.93
C VAL A 95 -6.68 -21.89 -8.68
N GLN A 96 -7.63 -21.00 -8.91
CA GLN A 96 -7.38 -19.72 -9.54
C GLN A 96 -6.77 -18.79 -8.51
N LYS A 97 -5.51 -18.44 -8.74
CA LYS A 97 -4.69 -17.58 -7.90
C LYS A 97 -4.23 -16.38 -8.71
N ARG A 98 -4.14 -15.22 -8.08
CA ARG A 98 -3.50 -14.03 -8.66
C ARG A 98 -2.54 -13.46 -7.62
N GLN A 99 -1.52 -12.75 -8.06
CA GLN A 99 -0.76 -11.92 -7.12
C GLN A 99 -1.64 -10.70 -6.79
N VAL A 100 -1.59 -10.21 -5.53
CA VAL A 100 -2.34 -9.02 -5.06
C VAL A 100 -2.24 -7.84 -6.04
N MET A 101 -1.15 -7.75 -6.81
CA MET A 101 -0.88 -6.75 -7.85
C MET A 101 -1.88 -6.72 -9.04
N LEU A 102 -2.73 -7.73 -9.26
CA LEU A 102 -3.55 -7.87 -10.50
C LEU A 102 -5.08 -7.66 -10.35
N ASP A 103 -5.64 -7.63 -9.14
CA ASP A 103 -7.08 -7.41 -8.94
C ASP A 103 -7.35 -6.80 -7.56
N LEU A 104 -6.99 -5.53 -7.41
CA LEU A 104 -7.38 -4.72 -6.27
C LEU A 104 -8.85 -4.31 -6.48
N GLY A 105 -9.77 -5.00 -5.80
CA GLY A 105 -11.20 -4.71 -5.88
C GLY A 105 -11.53 -3.23 -5.70
N ASP A 106 -12.65 -2.81 -6.28
CA ASP A 106 -13.06 -1.41 -6.50
C ASP A 106 -12.78 -0.41 -5.36
N GLU A 107 -12.83 -0.82 -4.09
CA GLU A 107 -12.51 0.01 -2.91
C GLU A 107 -11.02 0.42 -2.79
N VAL A 108 -10.09 -0.44 -3.19
CA VAL A 108 -8.65 -0.12 -3.15
C VAL A 108 -8.28 0.73 -4.37
N LEU A 109 -8.91 0.48 -5.52
CA LEU A 109 -8.71 1.28 -6.73
C LEU A 109 -9.20 2.72 -6.52
N THR A 110 -10.34 2.93 -5.85
CA THR A 110 -10.86 4.28 -5.54
C THR A 110 -9.95 5.08 -4.60
N THR A 111 -9.28 4.43 -3.65
CA THR A 111 -8.33 5.09 -2.73
C THR A 111 -6.97 5.34 -3.38
N GLN A 112 -6.48 4.47 -4.27
CA GLN A 112 -5.24 4.71 -5.03
C GLN A 112 -5.41 5.74 -6.16
N THR A 113 -6.58 5.76 -6.80
CA THR A 113 -6.85 6.58 -8.00
C THR A 113 -7.21 8.03 -7.65
N ALA A 114 -7.71 8.28 -6.44
CA ALA A 114 -8.02 9.65 -5.97
C ALA A 114 -6.78 10.52 -5.67
N THR A 115 -5.61 9.92 -5.42
CA THR A 115 -4.40 10.66 -4.96
C THR A 115 -3.25 10.67 -5.96
N GLN A 116 -3.37 9.95 -7.09
CA GLN A 116 -2.31 9.81 -8.10
C GLN A 116 -2.79 10.25 -9.48
N THR A 117 -3.47 11.39 -9.55
CA THR A 117 -3.81 11.98 -10.85
C THR A 117 -2.56 12.56 -11.51
N ASN A 118 -2.18 12.02 -12.66
CA ASN A 118 -1.45 12.80 -13.66
C ASN A 118 -2.40 13.91 -14.14
N THR A 119 -2.46 15.04 -13.43
CA THR A 119 -3.33 16.18 -13.77
C THR A 119 -2.86 16.93 -15.01
N THR A 120 -1.72 16.53 -15.59
CA THR A 120 -1.04 17.27 -16.65
C THR A 120 -0.97 16.44 -17.93
N THR A 121 -1.36 17.04 -19.04
CA THR A 121 -1.27 16.47 -20.39
C THR A 121 0.20 16.29 -20.78
N GLY A 122 0.74 15.07 -20.66
CA GLY A 122 2.12 14.78 -21.05
C GLY A 122 2.59 13.40 -20.61
N ASN A 123 3.51 12.81 -21.39
CA ASN A 123 4.18 11.58 -20.98
C ASN A 123 5.17 11.90 -19.85
N PRO A 124 5.34 11.03 -18.85
CA PRO A 124 6.37 11.19 -17.82
C PRO A 124 7.75 11.40 -18.43
N VAL A 125 8.59 12.15 -17.72
CA VAL A 125 9.99 12.36 -18.10
C VAL A 125 10.73 11.03 -18.02
N MET A 126 11.30 10.60 -19.15
CA MET A 126 12.01 9.31 -19.27
C MET A 126 13.52 9.47 -19.18
N ASP A 127 14.05 10.70 -19.21
CA ASP A 127 15.46 10.98 -19.06
C ASP A 127 15.69 12.02 -17.95
N GLY A 128 16.63 11.74 -17.05
CA GLY A 128 16.91 12.64 -15.93
C GLY A 128 17.67 13.92 -16.32
N LYS A 129 18.12 14.06 -17.57
CA LYS A 129 19.05 15.14 -17.98
C LYS A 129 18.35 16.34 -18.60
N SER A 130 17.12 16.17 -19.08
CA SER A 130 16.30 17.20 -19.72
C SER A 130 15.65 18.18 -18.75
N ILE A 131 15.68 17.90 -17.45
CA ILE A 131 15.07 18.72 -16.40
C ILE A 131 16.11 19.28 -15.43
N GLU A 132 15.70 20.30 -14.67
CA GLU A 132 16.50 20.80 -13.56
C GLU A 132 16.77 19.69 -12.53
N LYS A 133 17.88 19.80 -11.80
CA LYS A 133 18.23 18.83 -10.77
C LYS A 133 17.18 18.82 -9.66
N ILE A 134 16.62 17.64 -9.43
CA ILE A 134 15.75 17.30 -8.31
C ILE A 134 16.60 17.27 -7.06
N VAL A 135 16.18 18.05 -6.07
CA VAL A 135 16.83 18.12 -4.77
C VAL A 135 15.77 18.02 -3.68
N VAL A 136 16.10 17.42 -2.53
CA VAL A 136 15.21 17.54 -1.37
C VAL A 136 15.05 19.02 -1.04
N ASN A 137 13.82 19.45 -0.74
CA ASN A 137 13.51 20.82 -0.37
C ASN A 137 14.47 21.28 0.75
N PRO A 138 15.33 22.30 0.52
CA PRO A 138 16.33 22.73 1.48
C PRO A 138 15.76 23.24 2.81
N GLU A 139 14.54 23.81 2.81
CA GLU A 139 13.88 24.25 4.03
C GLU A 139 13.48 23.06 4.89
N ILE A 140 12.88 22.04 4.27
CA ILE A 140 12.52 20.77 4.91
C ILE A 140 13.77 20.07 5.43
N MET A 141 14.84 20.02 4.61
CA MET A 141 16.12 19.49 5.07
C MET A 141 16.66 20.25 6.29
N GLY A 142 16.57 21.58 6.28
CA GLY A 142 16.96 22.40 7.41
C GLY A 142 16.14 22.14 8.68
N MET A 143 14.86 21.75 8.55
CA MET A 143 13.98 21.49 9.70
C MET A 143 14.21 20.12 10.36
N MET A 144 14.85 19.15 9.71
CA MET A 144 15.20 17.87 10.39
C MET A 144 16.54 17.95 11.14
N GLY A 145 16.90 19.13 11.64
CA GLY A 145 18.07 19.39 12.49
C GLY A 145 17.73 20.28 13.68
N ALA A 146 18.75 20.80 14.37
CA ALA A 146 18.60 21.61 15.59
C ALA A 146 17.58 22.76 15.47
N GLY A 147 16.63 22.82 16.42
CA GLY A 147 15.57 23.84 16.43
C GLY A 147 14.52 23.65 15.34
N GLY A 148 14.46 22.45 14.76
CA GLY A 148 13.60 22.12 13.62
C GLY A 148 12.11 22.30 13.91
N VAL A 149 11.68 21.87 15.11
CA VAL A 149 10.27 21.90 15.52
C VAL A 149 9.75 23.34 15.68
N ASP A 150 10.62 24.26 16.09
CA ASP A 150 10.31 25.69 16.26
C ASP A 150 10.05 26.38 14.91
N ARG A 151 10.61 25.83 13.83
CA ARG A 151 10.49 26.35 12.47
C ARG A 151 9.27 25.82 11.71
N LEU A 152 8.56 24.83 12.25
CA LEU A 152 7.35 24.29 11.63
C LEU A 152 6.22 25.34 11.64
N PRO A 153 5.72 25.77 10.47
CA PRO A 153 4.63 26.74 10.38
C PRO A 153 3.28 26.11 10.75
N ASN A 154 2.39 26.88 11.39
CA ASN A 154 0.98 26.53 11.57
C ASN A 154 0.71 25.08 12.01
N LYS A 155 1.56 24.55 12.91
CA LYS A 155 1.47 23.15 13.34
C LYS A 155 0.30 22.92 14.32
N THR A 156 -0.42 21.82 14.12
CA THR A 156 -1.47 21.34 15.02
C THR A 156 -1.08 19.95 15.52
N GLU A 157 -0.98 19.77 16.84
CA GLU A 157 -0.67 18.46 17.43
C GLU A 157 -1.84 17.50 17.20
N ILE A 158 -1.54 16.30 16.69
CA ILE A 158 -2.54 15.27 16.37
C ILE A 158 -2.31 13.97 17.13
N GLY A 159 -1.21 13.86 17.86
CA GLY A 159 -0.90 12.67 18.64
C GLY A 159 0.52 12.68 19.17
N GLN A 160 0.89 11.54 19.74
CA GLN A 160 2.21 11.31 20.31
C GLN A 160 2.88 10.18 19.53
N GLY A 161 4.03 10.48 18.94
CA GLY A 161 4.93 9.50 18.35
C GLY A 161 5.86 8.90 19.41
N ILE A 162 6.84 8.12 18.94
CA ILE A 162 7.77 7.40 19.83
C ILE A 162 8.65 8.36 20.65
N TRP A 163 9.07 9.48 20.05
CA TRP A 163 10.08 10.38 20.63
C TRP A 163 9.57 11.80 20.89
N GLY A 164 8.36 12.11 20.44
CA GLY A 164 7.76 13.43 20.55
C GLY A 164 6.41 13.50 19.85
N PRO A 165 5.74 14.67 19.92
CA PRO A 165 4.44 14.86 19.32
C PRO A 165 4.48 14.70 17.80
N THR A 166 3.36 14.25 17.26
CA THR A 166 3.08 14.26 15.83
C THR A 166 2.20 15.46 15.51
N TYR A 167 2.53 16.17 14.44
CA TYR A 167 1.81 17.35 13.99
C TYR A 167 1.25 17.19 12.59
N ASN A 168 0.10 17.80 12.35
CA ASN A 168 -0.26 18.30 11.03
C ASN A 168 0.38 19.67 10.84
N VAL A 169 1.03 19.90 9.69
CA VAL A 169 1.76 21.14 9.37
C VAL A 169 1.29 21.64 8.01
N ASP A 170 0.69 22.82 7.98
CA ASP A 170 0.28 23.46 6.73
C ASP A 170 1.49 24.10 6.05
N TYR A 171 1.90 23.51 4.93
CA TYR A 171 3.10 23.92 4.20
C TYR A 171 2.80 23.95 2.70
N ASN A 172 2.99 25.12 2.07
CA ASN A 172 2.73 25.32 0.63
C ASN A 172 1.35 24.83 0.14
N GLY A 173 0.31 25.01 0.96
CA GLY A 173 -1.07 24.66 0.58
C GLY A 173 -1.42 23.17 0.70
N VAL A 174 -0.53 22.35 1.29
CA VAL A 174 -0.83 20.97 1.68
C VAL A 174 -0.60 20.79 3.17
N THR A 175 -1.26 19.80 3.75
CA THR A 175 -1.02 19.38 5.14
C THR A 175 0.00 18.24 5.13
N LEU A 176 1.15 18.46 5.74
CA LEU A 176 2.16 17.44 6.00
C LEU A 176 1.90 16.79 7.35
N LYS A 177 2.10 15.47 7.45
CA LYS A 177 2.24 14.80 8.75
C LYS A 177 3.71 14.81 9.16
N VAL A 178 4.00 15.29 10.36
CA VAL A 178 5.37 15.51 10.84
C VAL A 178 5.54 14.86 12.20
N GLU A 179 6.55 13.99 12.35
CA GLU A 179 6.91 13.42 13.65
C GLU A 179 8.17 14.10 14.18
N THR A 180 8.22 14.32 15.49
CA THR A 180 9.29 15.08 16.14
C THR A 180 10.00 14.27 17.21
N ASP A 181 11.23 14.70 17.53
CA ASP A 181 12.01 14.19 18.65
C ASP A 181 12.29 15.33 19.62
N ASN A 182 11.63 15.29 20.77
CA ASN A 182 11.77 16.33 21.79
C ASN A 182 13.11 16.27 22.53
N ARG A 183 13.85 15.16 22.45
CA ARG A 183 15.16 15.03 23.11
C ARG A 183 16.17 15.96 22.47
N GLU A 184 16.09 16.08 21.15
CA GLU A 184 17.03 16.86 20.33
C GLU A 184 16.40 18.16 19.79
N ASN A 185 15.08 18.33 19.91
CA ASN A 185 14.30 19.42 19.30
C ASN A 185 14.38 19.45 17.76
N TRP A 186 14.36 18.26 17.14
CA TRP A 186 14.46 18.07 15.68
C TRP A 186 13.16 17.48 15.12
N VAL A 187 12.93 17.70 13.82
CA VAL A 187 11.93 16.91 13.09
C VAL A 187 12.52 15.54 12.75
N SER A 188 11.84 14.47 13.12
CA SER A 188 12.26 13.09 12.84
C SER A 188 11.86 12.65 11.44
N SER A 189 10.65 13.03 11.00
CA SER A 189 10.14 12.65 9.70
C SER A 189 9.12 13.63 9.15
N PHE A 190 9.03 13.66 7.81
CA PHE A 190 7.98 14.33 7.05
C PHE A 190 7.26 13.30 6.18
N TYR A 191 5.94 13.35 6.18
CA TYR A 191 5.08 12.62 5.27
C TYR A 191 4.19 13.58 4.48
N GLY A 192 4.22 13.47 3.15
CA GLY A 192 3.45 14.32 2.25
C GLY A 192 3.77 14.07 0.78
N PRO A 193 3.28 14.91 -0.14
CA PRO A 193 3.49 14.71 -1.57
C PRO A 193 4.93 15.00 -2.00
N ALA A 194 5.41 14.26 -3.00
CA ALA A 194 6.77 14.38 -3.53
C ALA A 194 7.12 15.82 -3.94
N LYS A 195 6.18 16.58 -4.53
CA LYS A 195 6.39 17.98 -4.97
C LYS A 195 6.68 18.97 -3.86
N VAL A 196 6.41 18.60 -2.61
CA VAL A 196 6.69 19.44 -1.44
C VAL A 196 8.01 19.03 -0.78
N LEU A 197 8.27 17.73 -0.72
CA LEU A 197 9.50 17.18 -0.13
C LEU A 197 10.71 17.28 -1.07
N PHE A 198 10.47 17.34 -2.39
CA PHE A 198 11.49 17.51 -3.42
C PHE A 198 11.15 18.72 -4.30
N ASN A 199 12.15 19.56 -4.53
CA ASN A 199 12.07 20.59 -5.55
C ASN A 199 12.25 19.96 -6.93
N ASN A 200 11.65 20.58 -7.95
CA ASN A 200 11.83 20.25 -9.37
C ASN A 200 11.27 18.88 -9.80
N ILE A 201 10.34 18.28 -9.04
CA ILE A 201 9.55 17.15 -9.54
C ILE A 201 8.69 17.65 -10.73
N PRO A 202 8.84 17.08 -11.94
CA PRO A 202 8.11 17.55 -13.10
C PRO A 202 6.60 17.27 -12.97
N SER A 203 5.78 18.19 -13.46
CA SER A 203 4.31 18.11 -13.35
C SER A 203 3.69 16.93 -14.11
N GLN A 204 4.35 16.43 -15.16
CA GLN A 204 3.98 15.21 -15.88
C GLN A 204 4.47 13.91 -15.21
N GLY A 205 5.18 14.00 -14.08
CA GLY A 205 5.87 12.89 -13.45
C GLY A 205 7.19 12.52 -14.13
N ILE A 206 7.93 11.59 -13.51
CA ILE A 206 9.25 11.13 -13.93
C ILE A 206 9.37 9.62 -13.71
N GLU A 207 10.06 8.94 -14.62
CA GLU A 207 10.41 7.52 -14.47
C GLU A 207 11.46 7.33 -13.38
N LEU A 208 11.40 6.20 -12.66
CA LEU A 208 12.21 5.94 -11.47
C LEU A 208 13.73 6.01 -11.72
N ASN A 209 14.23 5.39 -12.79
CA ASN A 209 15.65 5.47 -13.12
C ASN A 209 16.05 6.87 -13.56
N ALA A 210 15.21 7.58 -14.30
CA ALA A 210 15.41 8.99 -14.65
C ALA A 210 15.48 9.87 -13.38
N PHE A 211 14.64 9.61 -12.38
CA PHE A 211 14.70 10.26 -11.08
C PHE A 211 16.04 10.01 -10.37
N TYR A 212 16.51 8.76 -10.33
CA TYR A 212 17.80 8.44 -9.72
C TYR A 212 18.99 9.03 -10.50
N ASP A 213 18.95 9.00 -11.83
CA ASP A 213 19.98 9.63 -12.68
C ASP A 213 20.06 11.13 -12.48
N ASN A 214 18.92 11.79 -12.29
CA ASN A 214 18.85 13.22 -12.07
C ASN A 214 19.29 13.62 -10.65
N SER A 215 18.70 12.98 -9.63
CA SER A 215 18.89 13.36 -8.23
C SER A 215 20.21 12.85 -7.65
N GLY A 216 20.63 11.65 -8.06
CA GLY A 216 21.75 10.92 -7.45
C GLY A 216 21.41 10.29 -6.10
N TYR A 217 20.14 10.17 -5.74
CA TYR A 217 19.70 9.74 -4.41
C TYR A 217 19.40 8.24 -4.29
N GLU A 218 20.07 7.40 -5.07
CA GLU A 218 19.87 5.95 -4.99
C GLU A 218 20.23 5.39 -3.60
N SER A 219 19.54 4.33 -3.19
CA SER A 219 19.86 3.61 -1.95
C SER A 219 21.05 2.69 -2.19
N LEU A 220 22.02 2.69 -1.26
CA LEU A 220 23.16 1.77 -1.31
C LEU A 220 22.74 0.29 -1.14
N SER A 221 21.61 0.02 -0.49
CA SER A 221 21.13 -1.33 -0.21
C SER A 221 20.15 -1.86 -1.27
N ALA A 222 19.27 -1.00 -1.77
CA ALA A 222 18.24 -1.36 -2.75
C ALA A 222 18.64 -1.03 -4.20
N GLY A 223 19.66 -0.20 -4.39
CA GLY A 223 20.02 0.35 -5.69
C GLY A 223 18.84 1.13 -6.27
N ARG A 224 18.50 0.79 -7.53
CA ARG A 224 17.42 1.44 -8.30
C ARG A 224 16.15 0.60 -8.38
N GLN A 225 16.10 -0.52 -7.67
CA GLN A 225 14.99 -1.45 -7.80
C GLN A 225 13.75 -0.89 -7.08
N PRO A 226 12.55 -1.02 -7.69
CA PRO A 226 11.29 -0.77 -7.00
C PRO A 226 11.17 -1.72 -5.80
N MET A 227 11.09 -1.16 -4.60
CA MET A 227 11.05 -1.94 -3.37
C MET A 227 9.63 -2.37 -3.06
N ALA A 228 9.46 -3.63 -2.70
CA ALA A 228 8.21 -4.10 -2.10
C ALA A 228 7.98 -3.40 -0.76
N SER A 229 6.70 -3.21 -0.44
CA SER A 229 6.22 -2.91 0.91
C SER A 229 6.94 -3.73 1.99
N THR A 230 7.16 -3.11 3.13
CA THR A 230 7.65 -3.70 4.37
C THR A 230 6.65 -3.37 5.47
N GLY A 231 6.51 -4.21 6.50
CA GLY A 231 5.57 -3.95 7.61
C GLY A 231 5.67 -2.53 8.21
N ASN A 232 6.87 -1.95 8.21
CA ASN A 232 7.08 -0.56 8.64
C ASN A 232 6.52 0.46 7.64
N SER A 233 6.84 0.30 6.35
CA SER A 233 6.32 1.21 5.32
C SER A 233 4.79 1.11 5.19
N ASP A 234 4.18 -0.02 5.51
CA ASP A 234 2.73 -0.21 5.47
C ASP A 234 2.04 0.72 6.47
N THR A 235 2.65 0.85 7.67
CA THR A 235 2.19 1.78 8.71
C THR A 235 2.36 3.25 8.27
N VAL A 236 3.42 3.54 7.52
CA VAL A 236 3.72 4.88 7.01
C VAL A 236 2.74 5.30 5.92
N PHE A 237 2.53 4.44 4.92
CA PHE A 237 1.67 4.75 3.76
C PHE A 237 0.20 4.44 4.02
N GLY A 238 -0.13 3.69 5.07
CA GLY A 238 -1.49 3.23 5.35
C GLY A 238 -1.99 2.26 4.28
N LEU A 239 -1.08 1.51 3.66
CA LEU A 239 -1.38 0.58 2.56
C LEU A 239 -1.10 -0.86 2.99
N PRO A 240 -1.87 -1.85 2.51
CA PRO A 240 -1.62 -3.25 2.83
C PRO A 240 -0.22 -3.73 2.41
N THR A 241 0.36 -4.62 3.21
CA THR A 241 1.58 -5.33 2.83
C THR A 241 1.37 -6.05 1.48
N GLY A 242 2.38 -5.97 0.61
CA GLY A 242 2.41 -6.55 -0.72
C GLY A 242 1.75 -5.68 -1.80
N SER A 243 0.95 -4.66 -1.42
CA SER A 243 0.04 -3.98 -2.35
C SER A 243 0.66 -2.83 -3.14
N TYR A 244 1.93 -2.51 -2.92
CA TYR A 244 2.57 -1.37 -3.58
C TYR A 244 4.08 -1.56 -3.77
N ARG A 245 4.65 -0.66 -4.58
CA ARG A 245 6.09 -0.49 -4.72
C ARG A 245 6.49 0.93 -4.34
N MET A 246 7.70 1.06 -3.84
CA MET A 246 8.26 2.35 -3.47
C MET A 246 9.67 2.52 -4.03
N ALA A 247 10.02 3.75 -4.39
CA ALA A 247 11.41 4.16 -4.48
C ALA A 247 11.99 4.16 -3.08
N TRP A 248 13.25 3.79 -2.94
CA TRP A 248 14.00 3.95 -1.70
C TRP A 248 15.32 4.63 -2.03
N GLY A 249 15.56 5.77 -1.41
CA GLY A 249 16.79 6.51 -1.57
C GLY A 249 17.36 7.05 -0.28
N SER A 250 18.54 7.63 -0.40
CA SER A 250 19.19 8.33 0.71
C SER A 250 19.89 9.60 0.24
N VAL A 251 19.93 10.59 1.12
CA VAL A 251 20.48 11.91 0.84
C VAL A 251 20.98 12.54 2.13
N GLN A 252 22.26 12.90 2.18
CA GLN A 252 22.90 13.54 3.34
C GLN A 252 22.67 12.78 4.67
N GLY A 253 22.70 11.44 4.63
CA GLY A 253 22.49 10.59 5.79
C GLY A 253 21.02 10.36 6.18
N ARG A 254 20.06 10.88 5.39
CA ARG A 254 18.63 10.70 5.62
C ARG A 254 18.03 9.75 4.59
N GLY A 255 17.08 8.95 5.02
CA GLY A 255 16.36 8.01 4.16
C GLY A 255 15.06 8.62 3.63
N PHE A 256 14.62 8.17 2.46
CA PHE A 256 13.25 8.41 2.03
C PHE A 256 12.67 7.20 1.31
N SER A 257 11.34 7.17 1.29
CA SER A 257 10.55 6.29 0.43
C SER A 257 9.49 7.09 -0.31
N ILE A 258 9.26 6.77 -1.58
CA ILE A 258 8.23 7.42 -2.43
C ILE A 258 7.36 6.32 -3.02
N LEU A 259 6.05 6.42 -2.85
CA LEU A 259 5.10 5.50 -3.46
C LEU A 259 5.14 5.63 -5.00
N LEU A 260 5.32 4.50 -5.67
CA LEU A 260 5.44 4.44 -7.13
C LEU A 260 4.12 4.14 -7.80
N THR A 261 3.91 4.75 -8.96
CA THR A 261 2.82 4.40 -9.88
C THR A 261 3.34 3.42 -10.93
N PRO A 262 2.68 2.27 -11.14
CA PRO A 262 3.09 1.31 -12.16
C PRO A 262 2.83 1.83 -13.57
N GLY A 263 3.80 1.61 -14.44
CA GLY A 263 3.70 1.77 -15.89
C GLY A 263 3.59 0.43 -16.63
N LEU A 264 3.72 0.49 -17.95
CA LEU A 264 3.87 -0.72 -18.78
C LEU A 264 5.31 -1.25 -18.69
N ASN A 265 5.49 -2.55 -18.95
CA ASN A 265 6.79 -3.20 -19.09
C ASN A 265 7.75 -2.96 -17.91
N ASP A 266 7.26 -3.15 -16.68
CA ASP A 266 8.04 -2.97 -15.43
C ASP A 266 8.61 -1.55 -15.22
N THR A 267 8.01 -0.55 -15.87
CA THR A 267 8.36 0.86 -15.65
C THR A 267 7.64 1.40 -14.42
N TRP A 268 8.28 2.29 -13.66
CA TRP A 268 7.71 2.90 -12.46
C TRP A 268 7.86 4.41 -12.50
N TYR A 269 6.83 5.11 -12.03
CA TYR A 269 6.78 6.57 -12.09
C TYR A 269 6.59 7.18 -10.71
N ILE A 270 7.16 8.38 -10.57
CA ILE A 270 6.94 9.30 -9.46
C ILE A 270 6.20 10.50 -10.01
N TYR A 271 5.05 10.81 -9.42
CA TYR A 271 4.26 12.00 -9.74
C TYR A 271 4.39 13.06 -8.65
N PRO A 272 4.05 14.33 -8.95
CA PRO A 272 4.07 15.40 -7.96
C PRO A 272 3.37 15.06 -6.64
N ASP A 273 2.24 14.34 -6.72
CA ASP A 273 1.43 13.98 -5.55
C ASP A 273 1.74 12.59 -4.99
N SER A 274 2.77 11.90 -5.51
CA SER A 274 3.23 10.62 -4.96
C SER A 274 3.49 10.74 -3.44
N PRO A 275 2.81 9.96 -2.60
CA PRO A 275 3.08 9.92 -1.17
C PRO A 275 4.54 9.63 -0.90
N THR A 276 5.15 10.46 -0.06
CA THR A 276 6.58 10.42 0.22
C THR A 276 6.80 10.51 1.71
N PHE A 277 7.68 9.65 2.22
CA PHE A 277 8.13 9.66 3.59
C PHE A 277 9.64 9.91 3.64
N LEU A 278 10.04 11.01 4.27
CA LEU A 278 11.43 11.43 4.46
C LEU A 278 11.75 11.36 5.95
N TYR A 279 12.84 10.69 6.34
CA TYR A 279 13.15 10.39 7.74
C TYR A 279 14.65 10.43 8.02
N ASN A 280 15.01 10.65 9.30
CA ASN A 280 16.39 10.59 9.79
C ASN A 280 16.89 9.17 9.96
#